data_AF-A0A2E4J7N1-F1
#
_entry.id   AF-A0A2E4J7N1-F1
#
_cell.length_a   1.000
_cell.length_b   1.000
_cell.length_c   1.000
_cell.angle_alpha   90.00
_cell.angle_beta   90.00
_cell.angle_gamma   90.00
#
_symmetry.space_group_name_H-M   'P 1'
#
loop_
_entity.id
_entity.type
_entity.pdbx_description
1 polymer ?
#
loop_
_entity_poly.entity_id
_entity_poly.type
_entity_poly.pdbx_seq_one_letter_code
_entity_poly.pdbx_strand_id
1 'polypeptide(L)' 'MKKEEIVNLILLERKKQDVKWGEQNHSIYKWLAILGEEVGEVNKAALEDKYDDVIDELIQVGAVTIAMIESLERNRQK' A
#
# COMPACT_ATOMS: atom_id res chain seq x y z
N MET A 1 6.63 11.27 -14.86
CA MET A 1 6.88 9.81 -14.78
C MET A 1 5.97 9.09 -15.76
N LYS A 2 6.49 8.05 -16.43
CA LYS A 2 5.69 7.10 -17.20
C LYS A 2 4.93 6.17 -16.26
N LYS A 3 3.89 5.51 -16.75
CA LYS A 3 3.07 4.59 -15.95
C LYS A 3 3.90 3.46 -15.35
N GLU A 4 4.86 2.95 -16.11
CA GLU A 4 5.75 1.87 -15.72
C GLU A 4 6.68 2.30 -14.58
N GLU A 5 7.14 3.55 -14.58
CA GLU A 5 7.96 4.11 -13.50
C GLU A 5 7.16 4.19 -12.19
N ILE A 6 5.90 4.61 -12.25
CA ILE A 6 5.00 4.67 -11.10
C ILE A 6 4.78 3.26 -10.52
N VAL A 7 4.47 2.29 -11.37
CA VAL A 7 4.28 0.89 -10.93
C VAL A 7 5.56 0.35 -10.29
N ASN A 8 6.75 0.67 -10.84
CA ASN A 8 8.01 0.26 -10.23
C ASN A 8 8.21 0.85 -8.83
N LEU A 9 7.81 2.10 -8.58
CA LEU A 9 7.87 2.70 -7.23
C LEU A 9 6.98 1.94 -6.24
N ILE A 10 5.76 1.56 -6.65
CA ILE A 10 4.85 0.74 -5.84
C ILE A 10 5.48 -0.61 -5.50
N LEU A 11 6.10 -1.28 -6.48
CA LEU A 11 6.77 -2.56 -6.26
C LEU A 11 7.98 -2.44 -5.32
N LEU A 12 8.72 -1.33 -5.42
CA LEU A 12 9.83 -1.05 -4.50
C LEU A 12 9.33 -0.82 -3.08
N GLU A 13 8.25 -0.06 -2.91
CA GLU A 13 7.65 0.16 -1.59
C GLU A 13 7.10 -1.14 -1.00
N ARG A 14 6.40 -1.95 -1.80
CA ARG A 14 5.95 -3.27 -1.38
C ARG A 14 7.09 -4.13 -0.85
N LYS A 15 8.25 -4.12 -1.53
CA LYS A 15 9.46 -4.80 -1.07
C LYS A 15 10.00 -4.25 0.25
N LYS A 16 9.94 -2.94 0.49
CA LYS A 16 10.31 -2.35 1.79
C LYS A 16 9.37 -2.84 2.89
N GLN A 17 8.06 -2.89 2.63
CA GLN A 17 7.08 -3.40 3.58
C GLN A 17 7.33 -4.90 3.89
N ASP A 18 7.73 -5.72 2.90
CA ASP A 18 8.15 -7.10 3.15
C ASP A 18 9.35 -7.21 4.07
N VAL A 19 10.36 -6.35 3.88
CA VAL A 19 11.54 -6.34 4.75
C VAL A 19 11.16 -5.92 6.17
N LYS A 20 10.25 -4.95 6.30
CA LYS A 20 9.85 -4.37 7.59
C LYS A 20 8.94 -5.29 8.39
N TRP A 21 7.98 -5.94 7.73
CA TRP A 21 6.89 -6.66 8.38
C TRP A 21 6.85 -8.15 8.06
N GLY A 22 7.59 -8.62 7.05
CA GLY A 22 7.48 -10.00 6.55
C GLY A 22 6.15 -10.28 5.87
N GLU A 23 5.87 -11.55 5.63
CA GLU A 23 4.58 -11.99 5.07
C GLU A 23 3.44 -11.71 6.06
N GLN A 24 2.44 -10.95 5.60
CA GLN A 24 1.23 -10.67 6.37
C GLN A 24 0.04 -11.45 5.77
N ASN A 25 -0.73 -12.09 6.65
CA ASN A 25 -1.99 -12.74 6.30
C ASN A 25 -3.06 -12.35 7.31
N HIS A 26 -3.95 -11.44 6.92
CA HIS A 26 -4.95 -10.86 7.81
C HIS A 26 -6.37 -11.16 7.32
N SER A 27 -7.35 -10.97 8.20
CA SER A 27 -8.76 -10.98 7.81
C SER A 27 -9.05 -9.82 6.86
N ILE A 28 -10.08 -9.96 6.03
CA ILE A 28 -10.49 -8.91 5.08
C ILE A 28 -10.74 -7.57 5.78
N TYR A 29 -11.34 -7.58 6.97
CA TYR A 29 -11.61 -6.35 7.73
C TYR A 29 -10.36 -5.65 8.22
N LYS A 30 -9.33 -6.40 8.64
CA LYS A 30 -8.05 -5.82 9.03
C LYS A 30 -7.31 -5.25 7.83
N TRP A 31 -7.35 -5.90 6.67
CA TRP A 31 -6.80 -5.34 5.44
C TRP A 31 -7.51 -4.06 5.01
N LEU A 32 -8.85 -4.01 5.09
CA LEU A 32 -9.61 -2.79 4.79
C LEU A 32 -9.28 -1.66 5.77
N ALA A 33 -9.02 -1.97 7.05
CA ALA A 33 -8.56 -0.97 8.02
C ALA A 33 -7.17 -0.42 7.66
N ILE A 34 -6.21 -1.28 7.32
CA ILE A 34 -4.86 -0.87 6.89
C ILE A 34 -4.93 -0.01 5.62
N LEU A 35 -5.67 -0.46 4.61
CA LEU A 35 -5.86 0.32 3.37
C LEU A 35 -6.51 1.68 3.64
N GLY A 36 -7.49 1.73 4.55
CA GLY A 36 -8.14 2.96 4.97
C GLY A 36 -7.21 3.92 5.72
N GLU A 37 -6.25 3.39 6.48
CA GLU A 37 -5.21 4.17 7.15
C GLU A 37 -4.33 4.89 6.12
N GLU A 38 -3.80 4.18 5.13
CA GLU A 38 -2.99 4.77 4.04
C GLU A 38 -3.74 5.84 3.25
N VAL A 39 -5.02 5.61 2.93
CA VAL A 39 -5.87 6.62 2.28
C VAL A 39 -6.07 7.85 3.19
N GLY A 40 -6.16 7.64 4.51
CA GLY A 40 -6.17 8.71 5.50
C GLY A 40 -4.90 9.55 5.48
N GLU A 41 -3.73 8.93 5.32
CA GLU A 41 -2.44 9.61 5.22
C GLU A 41 -2.35 10.45 3.93
N VAL A 42 -2.82 9.93 2.79
CA VAL A 42 -2.96 10.72 1.54
C VAL A 42 -3.80 11.98 1.77
N ASN A 43 -4.97 11.83 2.41
CA ASN A 43 -5.85 12.96 2.68
C ASN A 43 -5.21 13.99 3.62
N LYS A 44 -4.48 13.52 4.62
CA LYS A 44 -3.76 14.38 5.56
C LYS A 44 -2.65 15.16 4.85
N ALA A 45 -1.82 14.50 4.04
CA ALA A 45 -0.76 15.14 3.28
C ALA A 45 -1.30 16.21 2.32
N ALA A 46 -2.44 15.93 1.68
CA ALA A 46 -3.13 16.88 0.81
C ALA A 46 -3.66 18.11 1.59
N LEU A 47 -4.25 17.90 2.77
CA LEU A 47 -4.71 18.99 3.64
C LEU A 47 -3.58 19.85 4.21
N GLU A 48 -2.37 19.29 4.33
CA GLU A 48 -1.16 19.97 4.78
C GLU A 48 -0.36 20.61 3.63
N ASP A 49 -0.88 20.61 2.39
CA ASP A 49 -0.22 21.11 1.18
C ASP A 49 1.16 20.47 0.90
N LYS A 50 1.36 19.22 1.32
CA LYS A 50 2.62 18.48 1.12
C LYS A 50 2.53 17.58 -0.11
N TYR A 51 2.81 18.16 -1.28
CA TYR A 51 2.61 17.48 -2.55
C TYR A 51 3.48 16.23 -2.75
N ASP A 52 4.73 16.26 -2.28
CA ASP A 52 5.63 15.09 -2.38
C ASP A 52 5.14 13.96 -1.47
N ASP A 53 4.72 14.28 -0.24
CA ASP A 53 4.12 13.31 0.70
C ASP A 53 2.86 12.68 0.09
N VAL A 54 2.00 13.45 -0.61
CA VAL A 54 0.82 12.87 -1.30
C VAL A 54 1.23 11.78 -2.30
N ILE A 55 2.31 11.97 -3.04
CA ILE A 55 2.80 10.97 -4.00
C ILE A 55 3.33 9.73 -3.25
N ASP A 56 4.09 9.94 -2.17
CA ASP A 56 4.63 8.87 -1.35
C ASP A 56 3.50 8.03 -0.72
N GLU A 57 2.48 8.66 -0.15
CA GLU A 57 1.33 7.94 0.43
C GLU A 57 0.50 7.21 -0.63
N LEU A 58 0.33 7.76 -1.83
CA LEU A 58 -0.32 7.04 -2.93
C LEU A 58 0.46 5.79 -3.36
N ILE A 59 1.79 5.84 -3.28
CA ILE A 59 2.65 4.67 -3.51
C ILE A 59 2.44 3.63 -2.41
N GLN A 60 2.32 4.04 -1.14
CA GLN A 60 2.02 3.14 -0.01
C GLN A 60 0.63 2.48 -0.16
N VAL A 61 -0.40 3.23 -0.54
CA VAL A 61 -1.74 2.70 -0.86
C VAL A 61 -1.66 1.60 -1.93
N GLY A 62 -0.88 1.83 -2.99
CA GLY A 62 -0.63 0.84 -4.04
C GLY A 62 0.05 -0.42 -3.50
N ALA A 63 1.06 -0.26 -2.64
CA ALA A 63 1.79 -1.37 -2.03
C ALA A 63 0.88 -2.21 -1.11
N VAL A 64 0.05 -1.57 -0.28
CA VAL A 64 -0.93 -2.25 0.57
C VAL A 64 -1.98 -2.98 -0.26
N THR A 65 -2.43 -2.41 -1.38
CA THR A 65 -3.37 -3.06 -2.31
C THR A 65 -2.78 -4.37 -2.85
N ILE A 66 -1.50 -4.36 -3.26
CA ILE A 66 -0.80 -5.58 -3.70
C ILE A 66 -0.72 -6.60 -2.56
N ALA A 67 -0.27 -6.18 -1.38
CA ALA A 67 -0.13 -7.06 -0.21
C ALA A 67 -1.45 -7.73 0.18
N MET A 68 -2.55 -6.97 0.12
CA MET A 68 -3.90 -7.46 0.38
C MET A 68 -4.32 -8.52 -0.64
N ILE A 69 -4.11 -8.28 -1.94
CA ILE A 69 -4.41 -9.27 -3.00
C ILE A 69 -3.60 -10.55 -2.80
N GLU A 70 -2.29 -10.42 -2.54
CA GLU A 70 -1.41 -11.56 -2.26
C GLU A 70 -1.92 -12.40 -1.07
N SER A 71 -2.32 -11.74 0.01
CA SER A 71 -2.89 -12.41 1.19
C SER A 71 -4.21 -13.12 0.88
N LEU A 72 -5.09 -12.50 0.11
CA LEU A 72 -6.37 -13.08 -0.28
C LEU A 72 -6.18 -14.31 -1.17
N GLU A 73 -5.28 -14.23 -2.16
CA GLU A 73 -4.99 -15.37 -3.05
C GLU A 73 -4.33 -16.53 -2.30
N ARG A 74 -3.39 -16.26 -1.37
CA ARG A 74 -2.81 -17.29 -0.48
C ARG A 74 -3.88 -17.99 0.38
N ASN A 75 -4.85 -17.22 0.89
CA ASN A 75 -5.89 -17.75 1.77
C ASN A 75 -7.05 -18.40 1.01
N ARG A 76 -7.25 -18.08 -0.27
CA ARG A 76 -8.27 -18.70 -1.12
C ARG A 76 -8.02 -20.18 -1.41
N GLN A 77 -6.76 -20.61 -1.36
CA GLN A 77 -6.35 -21.99 -1.63
C GLN A 77 -6.34 -22.91 -0.40
N LYS A 78 -6.84 -22.43 0.74
CA LYS A 78 -7.01 -23.20 1.98
C LYS A 78 -8.48 -23.52 2.22
#